data_AF-A0A668AAB0-F1
#
_entry.id   AF-A0A668AAB0-F1
#
_cell.length_a   1.000
_cell.length_b   1.000
_cell.length_c   1.000
_cell.angle_alpha   90.00
_cell.angle_beta   90.00
_cell.angle_gamma   90.00
#
_symmetry.space_group_name_H-M   'P 1'
#
loop_
_entity.id
_entity.type
_entity.pdbx_description
1 polymer ?
#
loop_
_entity_poly.entity_id
_entity_poly.type
_entity_poly.pdbx_seq_one_letter_code
_entity_poly.pdbx_strand_id
1 'polypeptide(L)'
;ISNDRCWRCDKERGTLIHMFYECDVVHSLWGAVIQCINNALKVKLRENPALCILGILQRKIGLSQQLRLWVKLALATGNRVILRHWKSTEKISFKEWRDELTKIASFEQLIYKINNRLDIFMKVWSPFLEMIGN
;
A
#
# COMPACT_ATOMS: atom_id res chain seq x y z
N ILE A 1 3.71 -20.12 29.68
CA ILE A 1 2.92 -20.34 28.44
C ILE A 1 3.16 -19.12 27.57
N SER A 2 3.81 -19.27 26.41
CA SER A 2 3.96 -18.15 25.48
C SER A 2 2.58 -17.85 24.90
N ASN A 3 2.08 -16.63 25.12
CA ASN A 3 0.89 -16.17 24.42
C ASN A 3 1.26 -15.94 22.94
N ASP A 4 0.87 -16.85 22.05
CA ASP A 4 1.12 -16.76 20.60
C ASP A 4 -0.04 -16.09 19.86
N ARG A 5 -0.97 -15.46 20.59
CA ARG A 5 -2.04 -14.66 20.00
C ARG A 5 -1.52 -13.41 19.34
N CYS A 6 -2.26 -12.96 18.34
CA CYS A 6 -2.08 -11.69 17.68
C CYS A 6 -2.19 -10.56 18.70
N TRP A 7 -1.10 -9.82 18.89
CA TRP A 7 -1.04 -8.72 19.83
C TRP A 7 -1.96 -7.54 19.48
N ARG A 8 -2.52 -7.47 18.26
CA ARG A 8 -3.49 -6.43 17.85
C ARG A 8 -4.92 -6.76 18.24
N CYS A 9 -5.39 -7.97 17.95
CA CYS A 9 -6.80 -8.33 18.14
C CYS A 9 -7.03 -9.23 19.35
N ASP A 10 -6.00 -9.92 19.86
CA ASP A 10 -6.05 -10.91 20.94
C ASP A 10 -7.04 -12.08 20.73
N LYS A 11 -7.50 -12.27 19.48
CA LYS A 11 -8.48 -13.31 19.09
C LYS A 11 -7.82 -14.56 18.50
N GLU A 12 -6.93 -14.37 17.52
CA GLU A 12 -6.35 -15.43 16.69
C GLU A 12 -4.85 -15.57 16.91
N ARG A 13 -4.26 -16.67 16.43
CA ARG A 13 -2.80 -16.86 16.44
C ARG A 13 -2.09 -15.80 15.60
N GLY A 14 -1.02 -15.21 16.14
CA GLY A 14 -0.20 -14.20 15.50
C GLY A 14 0.71 -14.78 14.41
N THR A 15 0.14 -15.33 13.34
CA THR A 15 0.89 -15.72 12.13
C THR A 15 1.22 -14.49 11.28
N LEU A 16 2.19 -14.60 10.38
CA LEU A 16 2.52 -13.52 9.45
C LEU A 16 1.31 -13.10 8.61
N ILE A 17 0.56 -14.07 8.07
CA ILE A 17 -0.63 -13.80 7.26
C ILE A 17 -1.71 -13.10 8.11
N HIS A 18 -1.94 -13.56 9.34
CA HIS A 18 -2.91 -12.92 10.21
C HIS A 18 -2.51 -11.48 10.54
N MET A 19 -1.27 -11.27 11.02
CA MET A 19 -0.81 -9.96 11.48
C MET A 19 -0.65 -8.92 10.36
N PHE A 20 -0.46 -9.35 9.11
CA PHE A 20 -0.29 -8.46 7.97
C PHE A 20 -1.48 -8.40 7.02
N TYR A 21 -2.50 -9.26 7.17
CA TYR A 21 -3.62 -9.27 6.23
C TYR A 21 -4.98 -9.60 6.88
N GLU A 22 -5.09 -10.72 7.61
CA GLU A 22 -6.42 -11.21 8.07
C GLU A 22 -6.93 -10.52 9.33
N CYS A 23 -6.04 -9.95 10.15
CA CYS A 23 -6.45 -9.22 11.34
C CYS A 23 -7.40 -8.09 10.97
N ASP A 24 -8.61 -8.05 11.56
CA ASP A 24 -9.68 -7.08 11.26
C ASP A 24 -9.17 -5.62 11.16
N VAL A 25 -8.25 -5.25 12.07
CA VAL A 25 -7.62 -3.92 12.13
C VAL A 25 -6.80 -3.62 10.88
N VAL A 26 -6.06 -4.61 10.39
CA VAL A 26 -5.19 -4.51 9.21
C VAL A 26 -5.97 -4.69 7.92
N HIS A 27 -6.94 -5.60 7.91
CA HIS A 27 -7.78 -5.88 6.77
C HIS A 27 -8.55 -4.63 6.30
N SER A 28 -9.03 -3.82 7.25
CA SER A 28 -9.68 -2.53 6.97
C SER A 28 -8.77 -1.55 6.20
N LEU A 29 -7.45 -1.54 6.47
CA LEU A 29 -6.50 -0.74 5.70
C LEU A 29 -6.40 -1.27 4.26
N TRP A 30 -6.25 -2.59 4.08
CA TRP A 30 -6.10 -3.18 2.76
C TRP A 30 -7.29 -2.92 1.85
N GLY A 31 -8.52 -3.02 2.37
CA GLY A 31 -9.72 -2.67 1.62
C GLY A 31 -9.66 -1.24 1.07
N ALA A 32 -9.26 -0.28 1.91
CA ALA A 32 -9.12 1.12 1.50
C ALA A 32 -7.98 1.33 0.49
N VAL A 33 -6.82 0.69 0.68
CA VAL A 33 -5.67 0.77 -0.23
C VAL A 33 -6.00 0.18 -1.60
N ILE A 34 -6.62 -1.01 -1.64
CA ILE A 34 -6.98 -1.67 -2.91
C ILE A 34 -8.09 -0.90 -3.62
N GLN A 35 -9.07 -0.36 -2.90
CA GLN A 35 -10.08 0.53 -3.48
C GLN A 35 -9.43 1.77 -4.10
N CYS A 36 -8.47 2.38 -3.40
CA CYS A 36 -7.71 3.52 -3.91
C CYS A 36 -6.96 3.18 -5.21
N ILE A 37 -6.27 2.04 -5.26
CA ILE A 37 -5.54 1.59 -6.46
C ILE A 37 -6.52 1.33 -7.62
N ASN A 38 -7.65 0.66 -7.35
CA ASN A 38 -8.68 0.40 -8.36
C ASN A 38 -9.26 1.70 -8.93
N ASN A 39 -9.52 2.69 -8.07
CA ASN A 39 -10.06 3.99 -8.47
C ASN A 39 -9.08 4.82 -9.30
N ALA A 40 -7.80 4.85 -8.90
CA ALA A 40 -6.74 5.58 -9.59
C ALA A 40 -6.43 4.98 -10.96
N LEU A 41 -6.34 3.66 -11.06
CA LEU A 41 -5.89 2.98 -12.29
C LEU A 41 -7.03 2.42 -13.15
N LYS A 42 -8.29 2.57 -12.71
CA LYS A 42 -9.48 1.99 -13.35
C LYS A 42 -9.37 0.47 -13.57
N VAL A 43 -8.85 -0.23 -12.57
CA VAL A 43 -8.69 -1.70 -12.56
C VAL A 43 -9.59 -2.37 -11.52
N LYS A 44 -9.66 -3.71 -11.56
CA LYS A 44 -10.46 -4.53 -10.63
C LYS A 44 -9.57 -5.54 -9.89
N LEU A 45 -8.65 -5.04 -9.08
CA LEU A 45 -7.86 -5.87 -8.16
C LEU A 45 -8.75 -6.38 -7.03
N ARG A 46 -8.56 -7.65 -6.70
CA ARG A 46 -9.08 -8.25 -5.47
C ARG A 46 -7.93 -8.41 -4.50
N GLU A 47 -8.14 -7.95 -3.28
CA GLU A 47 -7.20 -8.17 -2.19
C GLU A 47 -7.02 -9.67 -1.93
N ASN A 48 -5.79 -10.04 -1.63
CA ASN A 48 -5.39 -11.35 -1.16
C ASN A 48 -4.02 -11.20 -0.47
N PRO A 49 -3.60 -12.16 0.36
CA PRO A 49 -2.32 -12.06 1.08
C PRO A 49 -1.12 -11.88 0.14
N ALA A 50 -1.06 -12.57 -0.99
CA ALA A 50 0.08 -12.48 -1.91
C ALA A 50 0.19 -11.10 -2.58
N LEU A 51 -0.94 -10.48 -2.90
CA LEU A 51 -0.96 -9.10 -3.40
C LEU A 51 -0.57 -8.11 -2.30
N CYS A 52 -1.25 -8.16 -1.16
CA CYS A 52 -1.11 -7.14 -0.12
C CYS A 52 0.26 -7.20 0.56
N ILE A 53 0.69 -8.41 0.95
CA ILE A 53 1.94 -8.61 1.70
C ILE A 53 3.14 -8.59 0.76
N LEU A 54 3.06 -9.24 -0.40
CA LEU A 54 4.22 -9.48 -1.27
C LEU A 54 4.22 -8.62 -2.54
N GLY A 55 3.17 -7.84 -2.82
CA GLY A 55 3.09 -7.04 -4.05
C GLY A 55 2.99 -7.89 -5.33
N ILE A 56 2.56 -9.16 -5.23
CA ILE A 56 2.50 -10.07 -6.38
C ILE A 56 1.27 -9.73 -7.22
N LEU A 57 1.51 -9.00 -8.30
CA LEU A 57 0.49 -8.60 -9.27
C LEU A 57 0.37 -9.61 -10.42
N GLN A 58 -0.85 -10.03 -10.74
CA GLN A 58 -1.09 -10.92 -11.87
C GLN A 58 -0.73 -10.27 -13.21
N ARG A 59 -0.06 -11.01 -14.10
CA ARG A 59 0.39 -10.48 -15.39
C ARG A 59 -0.76 -10.00 -16.30
N LYS A 60 -1.96 -10.54 -16.13
CA LYS A 60 -3.14 -10.28 -16.96
C LYS A 60 -3.84 -8.92 -16.74
N ILE A 61 -3.39 -8.11 -15.78
CA ILE A 61 -4.08 -6.85 -15.40
C ILE A 61 -3.84 -5.70 -16.41
N GLY A 62 -3.03 -5.90 -17.45
CA GLY A 62 -2.88 -4.93 -18.55
C GLY A 62 -2.15 -3.63 -18.19
N LEU A 63 -1.57 -3.52 -16.98
CA LEU A 63 -0.81 -2.34 -16.56
C LEU A 63 0.58 -2.28 -17.20
N SER A 64 0.99 -1.07 -17.59
CA SER A 64 2.35 -0.74 -18.00
C SER A 64 3.36 -1.02 -16.88
N GLN A 65 4.65 -1.10 -17.21
CA GLN A 65 5.68 -1.32 -16.21
C GLN A 65 5.73 -0.21 -15.15
N GLN A 66 5.48 1.04 -15.55
CA GLN A 66 5.45 2.20 -14.65
C GLN A 66 4.29 2.11 -13.66
N LEU A 67 3.09 1.78 -14.12
CA LEU A 67 1.93 1.62 -13.24
C LEU A 67 2.07 0.40 -12.32
N ARG A 68 2.71 -0.68 -12.80
CA ARG A 68 3.05 -1.81 -11.93
C ARG A 68 4.03 -1.44 -10.83
N LEU A 69 5.02 -0.59 -11.13
CA LEU A 69 5.94 -0.05 -10.12
C LEU A 69 5.17 0.76 -9.08
N TRP A 70 4.29 1.66 -9.53
CA TRP A 70 3.45 2.45 -8.63
C TRP A 70 2.58 1.58 -7.71
N VAL A 71 1.91 0.54 -8.24
CA VAL A 71 1.13 -0.41 -7.43
C VAL A 71 2.00 -1.08 -6.38
N LYS A 72 3.21 -1.53 -6.74
CA LYS A 72 4.14 -2.13 -5.78
C LYS A 72 4.55 -1.15 -4.68
N LEU A 73 4.82 0.11 -5.03
CA LEU A 73 5.13 1.17 -4.06
C LEU A 73 3.95 1.38 -3.10
N ALA A 74 2.73 1.55 -3.64
CA ALA A 74 1.50 1.69 -2.85
C ALA A 74 1.30 0.54 -1.84
N LEU A 75 1.49 -0.70 -2.26
CA LEU A 75 1.38 -1.89 -1.41
C LEU A 75 2.52 -1.96 -0.37
N ALA A 76 3.75 -1.65 -0.78
CA ALA A 76 4.89 -1.57 0.13
C ALA A 76 4.70 -0.48 1.21
N THR A 77 4.12 0.66 0.85
CA THR A 77 3.73 1.71 1.82
C THR A 77 2.68 1.19 2.80
N GLY A 78 1.72 0.38 2.36
CA GLY A 78 0.76 -0.30 3.24
C GLY A 78 1.46 -1.15 4.30
N ASN A 79 2.37 -2.01 3.87
CA ASN A 79 3.19 -2.83 4.78
C ASN A 79 4.04 -1.98 5.72
N ARG A 80 4.63 -0.88 5.24
CA ARG A 80 5.41 0.05 6.07
C ARG A 80 4.57 0.71 7.16
N VAL A 81 3.34 1.11 6.85
CA VAL A 81 2.41 1.64 7.86
C VAL A 81 2.06 0.57 8.89
N ILE A 82 1.72 -0.65 8.47
CA ILE A 82 1.43 -1.76 9.39
C ILE A 82 2.62 -2.03 10.33
N LEU A 83 3.85 -2.02 9.79
CA LEU A 83 5.08 -2.23 10.55
C LEU A 83 5.42 -1.07 11.48
N ARG A 84 5.13 0.18 11.11
CA ARG A 84 5.35 1.33 11.97
C ARG A 84 4.53 1.22 13.26
N HIS A 85 3.33 0.66 13.15
CA HIS A 85 2.46 0.41 14.29
C HIS A 85 2.75 -0.90 15.02
N TRP A 86 3.89 -1.56 14.78
CA TRP A 86 4.18 -2.88 15.36
C TRP A 86 4.28 -2.83 16.89
N LYS A 87 3.51 -3.70 17.56
CA LYS A 87 3.30 -3.73 19.02
C LYS A 87 2.84 -2.39 19.61
N SER A 88 2.17 -1.54 18.82
CA SER A 88 1.61 -0.26 19.25
C SER A 88 0.08 -0.31 19.39
N THR A 89 -0.47 0.46 20.34
CA THR A 89 -1.92 0.67 20.51
C THR A 89 -2.48 1.72 19.54
N GLU A 90 -1.61 2.39 18.78
CA GLU A 90 -2.01 3.40 17.80
C GLU A 90 -2.81 2.78 16.64
N LYS A 91 -3.79 3.56 16.17
CA LYS A 91 -4.69 3.14 15.09
C LYS A 91 -3.99 3.26 13.74
N ILE A 92 -3.90 2.15 13.02
CA ILE A 92 -3.55 2.15 11.60
C ILE A 92 -4.64 2.91 10.81
N SER A 93 -4.24 3.90 10.00
CA SER A 93 -5.20 4.71 9.25
C SER A 93 -4.85 4.80 7.76
N PHE A 94 -5.89 4.82 6.93
CA PHE A 94 -5.74 5.08 5.49
C PHE A 94 -5.17 6.49 5.21
N LYS A 95 -5.50 7.48 6.06
CA LYS A 95 -4.94 8.82 5.97
C LYS A 95 -3.41 8.78 6.10
N GLU A 96 -2.88 8.07 7.09
CA GLU A 96 -1.44 7.93 7.25
C GLU A 96 -0.80 7.27 6.04
N TRP A 97 -1.38 6.19 5.52
CA TRP A 97 -0.89 5.55 4.30
C TRP A 97 -0.85 6.53 3.12
N ARG A 98 -1.91 7.31 2.92
CA ARG A 98 -1.98 8.31 1.86
C ARG A 98 -0.91 9.40 2.05
N ASP A 99 -0.77 9.92 3.26
CA ASP A 99 0.20 10.95 3.58
C ASP A 99 1.64 10.44 3.38
N GLU A 100 1.94 9.20 3.76
CA GLU A 100 3.23 8.56 3.48
C GLU A 100 3.48 8.34 1.99
N LEU A 101 2.47 7.92 1.23
CA LEU A 101 2.59 7.75 -0.22
C LEU A 101 2.82 9.09 -0.93
N THR A 102 2.15 10.16 -0.50
CA THR A 102 2.35 11.53 -1.00
C THR A 102 3.75 12.06 -0.67
N LYS A 103 4.28 11.77 0.53
CA LYS A 103 5.69 12.09 0.86
C LYS A 103 6.66 11.38 -0.10
N ILE A 104 6.45 10.09 -0.35
CA ILE A 104 7.28 9.32 -1.31
C ILE A 104 7.20 9.96 -2.71
N ALA A 105 6.00 10.32 -3.18
CA ALA A 105 5.83 11.02 -4.45
C ALA A 105 6.64 12.32 -4.52
N SER A 106 6.64 13.11 -3.44
CA SER A 106 7.37 14.37 -3.36
C SER A 106 8.89 14.15 -3.44
N PHE A 107 9.41 13.14 -2.73
CA PHE A 107 10.83 12.78 -2.81
C PHE A 107 11.21 12.26 -4.20
N GLU A 108 10.42 11.37 -4.78
CA GLU A 108 10.67 10.89 -6.15
C GLU A 108 10.63 12.03 -7.16
N GLN A 109 9.69 12.97 -7.06
CA GLN A 109 9.62 14.11 -7.97
C GLN A 109 10.92 14.91 -7.97
N LEU A 110 11.51 15.18 -6.79
CA LEU A 110 12.79 15.86 -6.68
C LEU A 110 13.93 15.06 -7.33
N ILE A 111 13.99 13.74 -7.07
CA ILE A 111 15.02 12.86 -7.66
C ILE A 111 14.89 12.83 -9.19
N TYR A 112 13.68 12.64 -9.73
CA TYR A 112 13.45 12.65 -11.18
C TYR A 112 13.73 14.02 -11.80
N LYS A 113 13.45 15.12 -11.09
CA LYS A 113 13.77 16.49 -11.54
C LYS A 113 15.28 16.69 -11.67
N ILE A 114 16.06 16.31 -10.65
CA ILE A 114 17.52 16.42 -10.66
C ILE A 114 18.12 15.62 -11.82
N ASN A 115 17.52 14.48 -12.15
CA ASN A 115 17.97 13.60 -13.23
C ASN A 115 17.39 13.95 -14.62
N ASN A 116 16.61 15.04 -14.75
CA ASN A 116 15.93 15.44 -15.99
C ASN A 116 15.01 14.34 -16.58
N ARG A 117 14.27 13.63 -15.72
CA ARG A 117 13.40 12.49 -16.07
C ARG A 117 11.97 12.66 -15.54
N LEU A 118 11.49 13.91 -15.48
CA LEU A 118 10.13 14.22 -15.01
C LEU A 118 9.03 13.56 -15.86
N ASP A 119 9.28 13.28 -17.13
CA ASP A 119 8.34 12.54 -17.99
C ASP A 119 8.03 11.15 -17.42
N ILE A 120 9.03 10.48 -16.83
CA ILE A 120 8.86 9.16 -16.21
C ILE A 120 8.13 9.28 -14.89
N PHE A 121 8.45 10.31 -14.10
CA PHE A 121 7.72 10.61 -12.88
C PHE A 121 6.21 10.73 -13.16
N MET A 122 5.83 11.49 -14.18
CA MET A 122 4.41 11.64 -14.56
C MET A 122 3.79 10.29 -14.98
N LYS A 123 4.49 9.47 -15.76
CA LYS A 123 4.01 8.12 -16.15
C LYS A 123 3.77 7.19 -14.95
N VAL A 124 4.47 7.40 -13.83
CA VAL A 124 4.32 6.60 -12.60
C VAL A 124 3.24 7.19 -11.68
N TRP A 125 3.24 8.52 -11.48
CA TRP A 125 2.50 9.16 -10.39
C TRP A 125 1.24 9.92 -10.81
N SER A 126 1.06 10.26 -12.09
CA SER A 126 -0.12 11.02 -12.56
C SER A 126 -1.46 10.47 -12.05
N PRO A 127 -1.76 9.16 -12.14
CA PRO A 127 -3.07 8.64 -11.71
C PRO A 127 -3.37 8.88 -10.23
N PHE A 128 -2.33 8.89 -9.38
CA PHE A 128 -2.48 9.18 -7.96
C PHE A 128 -2.61 10.68 -7.70
N LEU A 129 -1.75 11.48 -8.34
CA LEU A 129 -1.74 12.94 -8.17
C LEU A 129 -3.05 13.57 -8.64
N GLU A 130 -3.61 13.12 -9.76
CA GLU A 130 -4.91 13.54 -10.28
C GLU A 130 -6.05 13.19 -9.32
N MET A 131 -5.94 12.08 -8.60
CA MET A 131 -6.95 11.65 -7.63
C MET A 131 -6.89 12.43 -6.32
N ILE A 132 -5.71 12.87 -5.85
CA ILE A 132 -5.55 13.63 -4.60
C ILE A 132 -5.60 15.15 -4.78
N GLY A 133 -5.43 15.65 -6.01
CA GLY A 133 -5.48 17.07 -6.36
C GLY A 133 -6.89 17.60 -6.64
N ASN A 134 -7.88 16.70 -6.75
CA ASN A 134 -9.32 17.00 -6.74
C ASN A 134 -9.89 16.85 -5.33
#